data_AF-Q0CG42-F1
#
_entry.id   AF-Q0CG42-F1
#
_cell.length_a   1.000
_cell.length_b   1.000
_cell.length_c   1.000
_cell.angle_alpha   90.00
_cell.angle_beta   90.00
_cell.angle_gamma   90.00
#
_symmetry.space_group_name_H-M   'P 1'
#
loop_
_entity.id
_entity.type
_entity.pdbx_description
1 polymer ?
#
loop_
_entity_poly.entity_id
_entity_poly.type
_entity_poly.pdbx_seq_one_letter_code
_entity_poly.pdbx_strand_id
1 'polypeptide(L)'
;MFEHVANEKELARAAGGEFSIADAIDPAKLFRHFESNFTVDKFESVFFWAKPILDYDKSSPLRQWYIRSIYANLAAQIKLCHDFDPKEEAEKQEYAKNQVLTFWNSLAKHPQYSDVDRGCFAQKSVSRKRKRPQDKAQVDINALVQTGAPRPAKTTASTTDY
;
A
#
# COMPACT_ATOMS: atom_id res chain seq x y z
N MET A 1 12.03 -6.55 0.68
CA MET A 1 11.78 -5.11 0.94
C MET A 1 13.06 -4.32 1.20
N PHE A 2 13.88 -4.67 2.21
CA PHE A 2 15.17 -4.00 2.45
C PHE A 2 16.05 -3.93 1.19
N GLU A 3 16.26 -5.07 0.51
CA GLU A 3 16.95 -5.16 -0.79
C GLU A 3 16.34 -4.26 -1.88
N HIS A 4 15.01 -4.14 -1.90
CA HIS A 4 14.30 -3.31 -2.87
C HIS A 4 14.60 -1.82 -2.64
N VAL A 5 14.56 -1.36 -1.39
CA VAL A 5 14.91 0.03 -1.05
C VAL A 5 16.40 0.31 -1.28
N ALA A 6 17.28 -0.67 -1.05
CA ALA A 6 18.69 -0.56 -1.41
C ALA A 6 18.87 -0.41 -2.94
N ASN A 7 18.21 -1.25 -3.74
CA ASN A 7 18.27 -1.17 -5.20
C ASN A 7 17.73 0.17 -5.74
N GLU A 8 16.61 0.69 -5.21
CA GLU A 8 16.09 2.01 -5.58
C GLU A 8 17.08 3.14 -5.18
N LYS A 9 17.82 3.01 -4.07
CA LYS A 9 18.90 3.96 -3.69
C LYS A 9 20.07 3.93 -4.69
N GLU A 10 20.51 2.76 -5.13
CA GLU A 10 21.57 2.63 -6.14
C GLU A 10 21.12 3.20 -7.50
N LEU A 11 19.91 2.88 -7.94
CA LEU A 11 19.31 3.41 -9.19
C LEU A 11 19.18 4.94 -9.14
N ALA A 12 18.76 5.50 -8.00
CA ALA A 12 18.67 6.95 -7.82
C ALA A 12 20.04 7.65 -7.92
N ARG A 13 21.11 7.08 -7.33
CA ARG A 13 22.47 7.61 -7.47
C ARG A 13 22.98 7.53 -8.91
N ALA A 14 22.64 6.47 -9.64
CA ALA A 14 23.00 6.33 -11.05
C ALA A 14 22.22 7.29 -11.98
N ALA A 15 21.00 7.70 -11.60
CA ALA A 15 20.13 8.54 -12.43
C ALA A 15 20.43 10.05 -12.39
N GLY A 16 21.14 10.55 -11.36
CA GLY A 16 21.59 11.95 -11.29
C GLY A 16 20.49 13.02 -11.26
N GLY A 17 19.26 12.66 -10.88
CA GLY A 17 18.11 13.57 -10.90
C GLY A 17 18.05 14.57 -9.75
N GLU A 18 17.23 15.62 -9.91
CA GLU A 18 17.04 16.72 -8.95
C GLU A 18 16.62 16.26 -7.55
N PHE A 19 15.92 15.13 -7.43
CA PHE A 19 15.64 14.48 -6.16
C PHE A 19 16.44 13.18 -6.02
N SER A 20 17.62 13.27 -5.40
CA SER A 20 18.36 12.10 -4.94
C SER A 20 17.63 11.46 -3.77
N ILE A 21 17.12 10.24 -3.95
CA ILE A 21 16.52 9.49 -2.84
C ILE A 21 17.59 9.09 -1.82
N ALA A 22 18.86 8.94 -2.22
CA ALA A 22 19.93 8.53 -1.32
C ALA A 22 20.05 9.50 -0.12
N ASP A 23 19.97 10.81 -0.38
CA ASP A 23 20.23 11.86 0.61
C ASP A 23 18.94 12.40 1.28
N ALA A 24 17.77 12.04 0.75
CA ALA A 24 16.48 12.54 1.22
C ALA A 24 16.07 11.98 2.60
N ILE A 25 16.19 12.79 3.67
CA ILE A 25 15.78 12.42 5.04
C ILE A 25 14.31 12.76 5.37
N ASP A 26 13.58 13.39 4.44
CA ASP A 26 12.20 13.86 4.61
C ASP A 26 11.19 12.72 4.37
N PRO A 27 10.43 12.25 5.39
CA PRO A 27 9.53 11.12 5.24
C PRO A 27 8.40 11.36 4.23
N ALA A 28 7.95 12.60 4.06
CA ALA A 28 6.87 12.94 3.13
C ALA A 28 7.35 12.97 1.68
N LYS A 29 8.60 13.41 1.43
CA LYS A 29 9.23 13.29 0.10
C LYS A 29 9.55 11.84 -0.25
N LEU A 30 10.06 11.05 0.71
CA LEU A 30 10.29 9.62 0.53
C LEU A 30 8.97 8.88 0.21
N PHE A 31 7.90 9.14 0.97
CA PHE A 31 6.57 8.59 0.68
C PHE A 31 6.12 8.92 -0.74
N ARG A 32 6.15 10.21 -1.14
CA ARG A 32 5.73 10.64 -2.50
C ARG A 32 6.56 9.99 -3.60
N HIS A 33 7.87 9.80 -3.38
CA HIS A 33 8.75 9.12 -4.32
C HIS A 33 8.37 7.65 -4.50
N PHE A 34 8.17 6.90 -3.40
CA PHE A 34 7.80 5.49 -3.50
C PHE A 34 6.34 5.28 -3.95
N GLU A 35 5.44 6.23 -3.68
CA GLU A 35 4.09 6.23 -4.21
C GLU A 35 4.06 6.47 -5.72
N SER A 36 4.82 7.44 -6.24
CA SER A 36 4.90 7.72 -7.69
C SER A 36 5.63 6.63 -8.48
N ASN A 37 6.57 5.92 -7.84
CA ASN A 37 7.31 4.81 -8.42
C ASN A 37 6.68 3.43 -8.14
N PHE A 38 5.46 3.37 -7.59
CA PHE A 38 4.73 2.12 -7.35
C PHE A 38 4.36 1.43 -8.66
N THR A 39 4.64 0.13 -8.76
CA THR A 39 4.02 -0.77 -9.74
C THR A 39 3.49 -2.03 -9.04
N VAL A 40 2.52 -2.71 -9.65
CA VAL A 40 2.00 -3.98 -9.12
C VAL A 40 3.11 -5.04 -9.09
N ASP A 41 4.03 -5.04 -10.06
CA ASP A 41 5.18 -5.95 -10.07
C ASP A 41 6.19 -5.67 -8.95
N LYS A 42 6.50 -4.40 -8.66
CA LYS A 42 7.32 -4.04 -7.49
C LYS A 42 6.63 -4.48 -6.20
N PHE A 43 5.32 -4.27 -6.09
CA PHE A 43 4.55 -4.72 -4.94
C PHE A 43 4.55 -6.25 -4.79
N GLU A 44 4.24 -7.00 -5.86
CA GLU A 44 4.21 -8.47 -5.84
C GLU A 44 5.61 -9.09 -5.73
N SER A 45 6.69 -8.40 -6.10
CA SER A 45 8.08 -8.80 -5.81
C SER A 45 8.39 -8.66 -4.31
N VAL A 46 8.03 -7.52 -3.70
CA VAL A 46 8.25 -7.26 -2.27
C VAL A 46 7.36 -8.13 -1.38
N PHE A 47 6.09 -8.27 -1.73
CA PHE A 47 5.04 -8.97 -0.98
C PHE A 47 4.60 -10.24 -1.73
N PHE A 48 5.56 -11.06 -2.19
CA PHE A 48 5.31 -12.28 -2.98
C PHE A 48 4.32 -13.26 -2.33
N TRP A 49 4.29 -13.31 -0.99
CA TRP A 49 3.33 -14.11 -0.21
C TRP A 49 1.87 -13.64 -0.38
N ALA A 50 1.65 -12.37 -0.76
CA ALA A 50 0.33 -11.82 -1.05
C ALA A 50 -0.13 -12.10 -2.49
N LYS A 51 0.78 -12.32 -3.45
CA LYS A 51 0.48 -12.62 -4.87
C LYS A 51 -0.58 -13.74 -5.08
N PRO A 52 -0.63 -14.85 -4.32
CA PRO A 52 -1.70 -15.85 -4.46
C PRO A 52 -3.02 -15.49 -3.74
N ILE A 53 -3.07 -14.42 -2.93
CA ILE A 53 -4.20 -14.04 -2.07
C ILE A 53 -4.91 -12.78 -2.60
N LEU A 54 -4.13 -11.79 -3.05
CA LEU A 54 -4.57 -10.45 -3.47
C LEU A 54 -4.81 -10.39 -4.98
N ASP A 55 -6.03 -10.06 -5.41
CA ASP A 55 -6.29 -9.58 -6.77
C ASP A 55 -6.21 -8.04 -6.78
N TYR A 56 -5.08 -7.46 -7.20
CA TYR A 56 -4.89 -6.01 -7.13
C TYR A 56 -5.83 -5.29 -8.11
N ASP A 57 -5.87 -5.72 -9.36
CA ASP A 57 -6.62 -5.02 -10.41
C ASP A 57 -8.14 -5.12 -10.21
N LYS A 58 -8.63 -6.20 -9.58
CA LYS A 58 -10.04 -6.36 -9.18
C LYS A 58 -10.35 -5.81 -7.77
N SER A 59 -9.39 -5.18 -7.09
CA SER A 59 -9.63 -4.50 -5.81
C SER A 59 -10.49 -3.26 -5.98
N SER A 60 -11.17 -2.83 -4.90
CA SER A 60 -11.76 -1.49 -4.87
C SER A 60 -10.66 -0.41 -4.98
N PRO A 61 -10.97 0.79 -5.52
CA PRO A 61 -10.00 1.89 -5.57
C PRO A 61 -9.43 2.26 -4.19
N LEU A 62 -10.25 2.16 -3.13
CA LEU A 62 -9.82 2.36 -1.74
C LEU A 62 -8.74 1.35 -1.33
N ARG A 63 -8.89 0.07 -1.69
CA ARG A 63 -7.86 -0.95 -1.43
C ARG A 63 -6.63 -0.77 -2.32
N GLN A 64 -6.79 -0.39 -3.60
CA GLN A 64 -5.66 -0.09 -4.47
C GLN A 64 -4.81 1.06 -3.93
N TRP A 65 -5.47 2.12 -3.42
CA TRP A 65 -4.83 3.21 -2.69
C TRP A 65 -4.15 2.72 -1.40
N TYR A 66 -4.87 2.01 -0.53
CA TYR A 66 -4.31 1.47 0.72
C TYR A 66 -3.03 0.65 0.48
N ILE A 67 -3.02 -0.21 -0.54
CA ILE A 67 -1.86 -1.03 -0.91
C ILE A 67 -0.66 -0.16 -1.34
N ARG A 68 -0.90 0.90 -2.12
CA ARG A 68 0.14 1.90 -2.47
C ARG A 68 0.66 2.62 -1.24
N SER A 69 -0.24 3.10 -0.38
CA SER A 69 0.12 3.84 0.83
C SER A 69 0.91 2.99 1.81
N ILE A 70 0.54 1.71 2.02
CA ILE A 70 1.31 0.79 2.88
C ILE A 70 2.70 0.52 2.30
N TYR A 71 2.81 0.25 1.00
CA TYR A 71 4.10 0.07 0.32
C TYR A 71 5.01 1.31 0.47
N ALA A 72 4.49 2.49 0.15
CA ALA A 72 5.27 3.73 0.15
C ALA A 72 5.71 4.16 1.57
N ASN A 73 4.83 4.01 2.57
CA ASN A 73 5.17 4.25 3.97
C ASN A 73 6.28 3.32 4.45
N LEU A 74 6.21 2.02 4.14
CA LEU A 74 7.22 1.05 4.56
C LEU A 74 8.56 1.24 3.83
N ALA A 75 8.53 1.62 2.55
CA ALA A 75 9.73 1.94 1.80
C ALA A 75 10.43 3.19 2.39
N ALA A 76 9.67 4.24 2.71
CA ALA A 76 10.19 5.43 3.39
C ALA A 76 10.77 5.09 4.77
N GLN A 77 10.07 4.32 5.61
CA GLN A 77 10.57 3.93 6.94
C GLN A 77 11.84 3.07 6.85
N ILE A 78 11.88 2.10 5.93
CA ILE A 78 13.06 1.25 5.71
C ILE A 78 14.25 2.07 5.21
N LYS A 79 14.02 3.08 4.36
CA LYS A 79 15.06 4.01 3.91
C LYS A 79 15.67 4.74 5.11
N LEU A 80 14.84 5.34 5.96
CA LEU A 80 15.29 6.05 7.17
C LEU A 80 16.04 5.13 8.14
N CYS A 81 15.60 3.87 8.30
CA CYS A 81 16.33 2.87 9.09
C CYS A 81 17.65 2.40 8.47
N HIS A 82 17.82 2.49 7.14
CA HIS A 82 19.05 2.13 6.44
C HIS A 82 20.10 3.25 6.49
N ASP A 83 19.67 4.51 6.56
CA ASP A 83 20.57 5.66 6.68
C ASP A 83 21.02 5.90 8.13
N PHE A 84 20.30 5.34 9.11
CA PHE A 84 20.76 5.27 10.48
C PHE A 84 21.96 4.32 10.57
N ASP A 85 23.12 4.86 10.95
CA ASP A 85 24.40 4.15 10.94
C ASP A 85 24.94 3.97 12.37
N PRO A 86 24.48 2.94 13.10
CA PRO A 86 25.08 2.54 14.38
C PRO A 86 26.42 1.83 14.13
N LYS A 87 27.19 1.67 15.20
CA LYS A 87 28.61 1.24 15.11
C LYS A 87 28.81 -0.21 14.67
N GLU A 88 27.79 -1.07 14.81
CA GLU A 88 27.87 -2.47 14.40
C GLU A 88 26.70 -2.87 13.47
N GLU A 89 27.03 -3.58 12.39
CA GLU A 89 26.06 -4.00 11.36
C GLU A 89 25.02 -5.02 11.89
N ALA A 90 25.38 -5.79 12.92
CA ALA A 90 24.44 -6.68 13.61
C ALA A 90 23.34 -5.89 14.36
N GLU A 91 23.75 -4.91 15.17
CA GLU A 91 22.83 -3.99 15.86
C GLU A 91 21.97 -3.21 14.86
N LYS A 92 22.57 -2.75 13.75
CA LYS A 92 21.87 -2.06 12.65
C LYS A 92 20.71 -2.88 12.09
N GLN A 93 20.96 -4.15 11.77
CA GLN A 93 19.93 -4.99 11.18
C GLN A 93 18.83 -5.36 12.18
N GLU A 94 19.13 -5.52 13.47
CA GLU A 94 18.13 -5.74 14.51
C GLU A 94 17.31 -4.47 14.80
N TYR A 95 17.97 -3.33 14.98
CA TYR A 95 17.31 -2.03 15.16
C TYR A 95 16.36 -1.71 14.00
N ALA A 96 16.82 -1.87 12.75
CA ALA A 96 16.00 -1.63 11.57
C ALA A 96 14.76 -2.56 11.49
N LYS A 97 14.90 -3.84 11.85
CA LYS A 97 13.74 -4.77 11.96
C LYS A 97 12.75 -4.29 13.03
N ASN A 98 13.24 -3.99 14.23
CA ASN A 98 12.39 -3.61 15.37
C ASN A 98 11.64 -2.29 15.13
N GLN A 99 12.28 -1.30 14.51
CA GLN A 99 11.65 -0.04 14.11
C GLN A 99 10.58 -0.25 13.03
N VAL A 100 10.86 -1.07 12.01
CA VAL A 100 9.90 -1.36 10.92
C VAL A 100 8.70 -2.17 11.40
N LEU A 101 8.91 -3.13 12.32
CA LEU A 101 7.82 -3.87 12.97
C LEU A 101 6.96 -2.97 13.86
N THR A 102 7.59 -2.08 14.63
CA THR A 102 6.89 -1.09 15.48
C THR A 102 6.04 -0.14 14.62
N PHE A 103 6.59 0.35 13.51
CA PHE A 103 5.88 1.19 12.54
C PHE A 103 4.74 0.45 11.82
N TRP A 104 4.95 -0.80 11.39
CA TRP A 104 3.87 -1.65 10.85
C TRP A 104 2.70 -1.79 11.84
N ASN A 105 3.01 -2.01 13.12
CA ASN A 105 2.01 -2.11 14.18
C ASN A 105 1.31 -0.79 14.52
N SER A 106 1.89 0.37 14.18
CA SER A 106 1.22 1.67 14.30
C SER A 106 0.37 2.01 13.07
N LEU A 107 0.79 1.63 11.86
CA LEU A 107 0.00 1.76 10.64
C LEU A 107 -1.37 1.08 10.78
N ALA A 108 -1.43 -0.14 11.33
CA ALA A 108 -2.68 -0.87 11.57
C ALA A 108 -3.66 -0.19 12.55
N LYS A 109 -3.23 0.88 13.24
CA LYS A 109 -4.04 1.68 14.19
C LYS A 109 -4.30 3.11 13.68
N HIS A 110 -3.80 3.47 12.50
CA HIS A 110 -3.85 4.84 12.02
C HIS A 110 -5.27 5.20 11.53
N PRO A 111 -5.91 6.30 12.01
CA PRO A 111 -7.30 6.62 11.71
C PRO A 111 -7.65 6.69 10.21
N GLN A 112 -6.70 7.06 9.36
CA GLN A 112 -6.89 7.12 7.90
C GLN A 112 -7.19 5.76 7.22
N TYR A 113 -7.14 4.66 7.98
CA TYR A 113 -7.46 3.31 7.51
C TYR A 113 -8.66 2.68 8.26
N SER A 114 -9.42 3.44 9.06
CA SER A 114 -10.59 2.94 9.81
C SER A 114 -11.60 2.21 8.92
N ASP A 115 -11.75 2.69 7.69
CA ASP A 115 -12.77 2.27 6.74
C ASP A 115 -12.27 1.15 5.80
N VAL A 116 -11.04 0.67 6.00
CA VAL A 116 -10.40 -0.38 5.20
C VAL A 116 -10.77 -1.76 5.75
N ASP A 117 -12.00 -2.17 5.48
CA ASP A 117 -12.52 -3.47 5.88
C ASP A 117 -12.03 -4.63 4.98
N ARG A 118 -12.42 -5.87 5.33
CA ARG A 118 -12.15 -7.06 4.50
C ARG A 118 -13.08 -7.17 3.28
N GLY A 119 -14.23 -6.50 3.25
CA GLY A 119 -15.14 -6.45 2.10
C GLY A 119 -14.51 -5.76 0.89
N CYS A 120 -13.66 -4.76 1.12
CA CYS A 120 -12.83 -4.12 0.11
C CYS A 120 -11.81 -5.08 -0.57
N PHE A 121 -11.60 -6.27 -0.02
CA PHE A 121 -10.52 -7.18 -0.41
C PHE A 121 -11.01 -8.28 -1.36
N ALA A 122 -10.99 -7.97 -2.66
CA ALA A 122 -10.99 -8.97 -3.74
C ALA A 122 -9.89 -10.01 -3.51
N GLN A 123 -10.30 -11.17 -2.98
CA GLN A 123 -9.42 -12.30 -2.75
C GLN A 123 -9.31 -13.10 -4.05
N LYS A 124 -8.10 -13.33 -4.56
CA LYS A 124 -7.88 -14.30 -5.64
C LYS A 124 -8.50 -15.62 -5.17
N SER A 125 -9.40 -16.20 -5.98
CA SER A 125 -10.10 -17.43 -5.63
C SER A 125 -9.09 -18.58 -5.65
N VAL A 126 -8.40 -18.78 -4.53
CA VAL A 126 -7.40 -19.84 -4.38
C VAL A 126 -8.10 -21.15 -4.68
N SER A 127 -7.81 -21.70 -5.85
CA SER A 127 -8.27 -23.00 -6.30
C SER A 127 -7.52 -24.10 -5.54
N ARG A 128 -7.73 -24.11 -4.22
CA ARG A 128 -7.66 -25.30 -3.37
C ARG A 128 -8.28 -26.42 -4.21
N LYS A 129 -7.49 -27.41 -4.63
CA LYS A 129 -7.98 -28.55 -5.40
C LYS A 129 -9.06 -29.23 -4.56
N ARG A 130 -10.32 -28.91 -4.84
CA ARG A 130 -11.47 -29.30 -4.01
C ARG A 130 -11.57 -30.83 -4.06
N LYS A 131 -11.15 -31.51 -2.98
CA LYS A 131 -11.84 -32.76 -2.60
C LYS A 131 -13.34 -32.41 -2.55
N ARG A 132 -14.17 -33.23 -3.20
CA ARG A 132 -15.56 -32.86 -3.52
C ARG A 132 -16.35 -32.53 -2.23
N PRO A 133 -17.21 -31.49 -2.26
CA PRO A 133 -17.89 -31.02 -1.05
C PRO A 133 -19.13 -31.84 -0.69
N GLN A 134 -19.48 -31.89 0.60
CA GLN A 134 -20.85 -32.11 1.05
C GLN A 134 -21.51 -30.75 1.30
N ASP A 135 -22.21 -30.30 0.26
CA ASP A 135 -23.57 -29.72 0.24
C ASP A 135 -24.04 -28.59 1.20
N LYS A 136 -24.81 -27.66 0.61
CA LYS A 136 -25.66 -26.58 1.19
C LYS A 136 -24.93 -25.42 1.93
N ALA A 137 -25.42 -24.18 1.93
CA ALA A 137 -26.64 -23.59 1.34
C ALA A 137 -26.38 -22.21 0.67
N GLN A 138 -27.35 -21.71 -0.10
CA GLN A 138 -27.37 -20.37 -0.73
C GLN A 138 -27.88 -19.27 0.21
N VAL A 139 -27.41 -18.03 -0.01
CA VAL A 139 -28.21 -16.78 0.02
C VAL A 139 -27.63 -15.81 -1.04
N ASP A 140 -28.48 -14.94 -1.60
CA ASP A 140 -28.19 -13.77 -2.47
C ASP A 140 -29.11 -12.61 -1.97
N ILE A 141 -29.07 -11.32 -2.34
CA ILE A 141 -28.93 -10.66 -3.66
C ILE A 141 -28.14 -9.32 -3.53
N ASN A 142 -27.57 -8.89 -4.65
CA ASN A 142 -26.97 -7.58 -4.97
C ASN A 142 -27.64 -6.30 -4.40
N ALA A 143 -26.91 -5.18 -4.55
CA ALA A 143 -27.39 -3.81 -4.90
C ALA A 143 -27.81 -2.86 -3.73
N LEU A 144 -27.62 -1.53 -3.79
CA LEU A 144 -26.97 -0.63 -4.79
C LEU A 144 -26.62 0.76 -4.15
N VAL A 145 -25.83 1.61 -4.86
CA VAL A 145 -25.79 3.12 -4.75
C VAL A 145 -25.21 3.71 -3.43
N GLN A 146 -24.44 4.80 -3.32
CA GLN A 146 -23.56 5.71 -4.11
C GLN A 146 -22.80 6.55 -3.04
N THR A 147 -21.68 7.28 -3.20
CA THR A 147 -20.65 7.63 -4.22
C THR A 147 -19.47 8.20 -3.37
N GLY A 148 -18.18 8.11 -3.71
CA GLY A 148 -17.50 8.44 -4.96
C GLY A 148 -16.15 9.12 -4.62
N ALA A 149 -15.49 9.74 -5.61
CA ALA A 149 -14.39 10.68 -5.35
C ALA A 149 -14.95 12.03 -4.78
N PRO A 150 -14.18 13.13 -4.56
CA PRO A 150 -14.73 14.35 -3.97
C PRO A 150 -15.96 14.82 -4.75
N ARG A 151 -17.10 14.92 -4.06
CA ARG A 151 -18.42 14.82 -4.67
C ARG A 151 -18.68 16.01 -5.62
N PRO A 152 -19.21 15.77 -6.84
CA PRO A 152 -19.47 16.86 -7.79
C PRO A 152 -20.41 17.93 -7.22
N ALA A 153 -20.12 19.19 -7.53
CA ALA A 153 -20.78 20.35 -6.97
C ALA A 153 -22.22 20.56 -7.50
N LYS A 154 -23.06 21.21 -6.70
CA LYS A 154 -24.39 21.67 -7.13
C LYS A 154 -24.30 23.04 -7.81
N THR A 155 -24.67 23.11 -9.08
CA THR A 155 -25.09 24.38 -9.70
C THR A 155 -26.57 24.62 -9.39
N THR A 156 -26.88 25.55 -8.49
CA THR A 156 -28.25 26.00 -8.24
C THR A 156 -28.59 27.17 -9.16
N ALA A 157 -29.11 26.87 -10.35
CA ALA A 157 -29.88 27.83 -11.11
C ALA A 157 -31.29 27.91 -10.49
N SER A 158 -31.61 29.03 -9.84
CA SER A 158 -32.98 29.32 -9.42
C SER A 158 -33.73 30.00 -10.55
N THR A 159 -34.68 29.29 -11.15
CA THR A 159 -35.77 29.89 -11.92
C THR A 159 -37.08 29.45 -11.27
N THR A 160 -37.80 30.42 -10.70
CA THR A 160 -39.17 30.24 -10.25
C THR A 160 -39.95 31.44 -10.76
N ASP A 161 -40.49 31.33 -11.98
CA ASP A 161 -41.49 32.25 -12.49
C ASP A 161 -42.89 31.78 -12.06
N TYR A 162 -43.69 32.71 -11.53
CA TYR A 162 -45.16 32.67 -11.46
C TYR A 162 -45.67 34.11 -11.31
#